data_AF-B3NG60-F1
#
_entry.id   AF-B3NG60-F1
#
_cell.length_a   1.000
_cell.length_b   1.000
_cell.length_c   1.000
_cell.angle_alpha   90.00
_cell.angle_beta   90.00
_cell.angle_gamma   90.00
#
_symmetry.space_group_name_H-M   'P 1'
#
loop_
_entity.id
_entity.type
_entity.pdbx_description
1 polymer ?
#
loop_
_entity_poly.entity_id
_entity_poly.type
_entity_poly.pdbx_seq_one_letter_code
_entity_poly.pdbx_strand_id
1 'polypeptide(L)'
;MESQRNIVNHRRGARPSVGYLLFQYQSELTRRHAEPTRLSRTKIHIIDGLVSRTIRHMKHCSMEDLKACKRELVYKEQLRDQLKNMRRKRSSSANNIKVSANTSGPVVSVKAPGTPPKPLSTRQFSKMNMFGPEIFV
;
A
#
# COMPACT_ATOMS: atom_id res chain seq x y z
N MET A 1 -37.56 -12.34 29.33
CA MET A 1 -36.15 -12.57 29.70
C MET A 1 -35.41 -13.04 28.46
N GLU A 2 -34.36 -12.29 28.13
CA GLU A 2 -33.21 -12.61 27.29
C GLU A 2 -33.36 -13.45 26.02
N SER A 3 -33.28 -12.73 24.90
CA SER A 3 -33.04 -13.22 23.54
C SER A 3 -31.82 -14.13 23.44
N GLN A 4 -32.03 -15.27 22.77
CA GLN A 4 -31.02 -16.27 22.45
C GLN A 4 -29.81 -15.65 21.75
N ARG A 5 -28.63 -15.91 22.31
CA ARG A 5 -27.31 -15.57 21.78
C ARG A 5 -27.11 -16.26 20.43
N ASN A 6 -27.03 -15.45 19.37
CA ASN A 6 -26.78 -15.88 18.01
C ASN A 6 -25.28 -16.22 17.84
N ILE A 7 -24.89 -17.42 18.27
CA ILE A 7 -23.55 -17.97 18.01
C ILE A 7 -23.59 -18.59 16.61
N VAL A 8 -23.33 -17.75 15.59
CA VAL A 8 -23.29 -18.20 14.20
C VAL A 8 -21.95 -18.89 13.94
N ASN A 9 -22.02 -20.21 13.97
CA ASN A 9 -21.06 -21.16 13.43
C ASN A 9 -20.39 -20.65 12.14
N HIS A 10 -19.11 -20.32 12.20
CA HIS A 10 -18.25 -20.17 11.01
C HIS A 10 -17.94 -21.54 10.42
N ARG A 11 -18.95 -22.16 9.80
CA ARG A 11 -18.76 -23.39 9.02
C ARG A 11 -17.85 -23.09 7.83
N ARG A 12 -16.83 -23.94 7.66
CA ARG A 12 -16.05 -24.12 6.42
C ARG A 12 -17.00 -24.02 5.21
N GLY A 13 -16.96 -22.90 4.48
CA GLY A 13 -17.81 -22.65 3.31
C GLY A 13 -18.63 -21.35 3.32
N ALA A 14 -18.73 -20.63 4.45
CA ALA A 14 -19.38 -19.33 4.49
C ALA A 14 -18.51 -18.26 3.79
N ARG A 15 -19.10 -17.45 2.90
CA ARG A 15 -18.40 -16.32 2.26
C ARG A 15 -17.82 -15.41 3.35
N PRO A 16 -16.55 -14.98 3.22
CA PRO A 16 -15.94 -14.08 4.19
C PRO A 16 -16.79 -12.83 4.37
N SER A 17 -16.86 -12.33 5.60
CA SER A 17 -17.58 -11.08 5.88
C SER A 17 -17.00 -9.95 5.01
N VAL A 18 -17.84 -8.99 4.63
CA VAL A 18 -17.40 -7.82 3.86
C VAL A 18 -16.24 -7.11 4.58
N GLY A 19 -16.30 -7.00 5.91
CA GLY A 19 -15.24 -6.43 6.73
C GLY A 19 -13.91 -7.20 6.61
N TYR A 20 -13.95 -8.54 6.63
CA TYR A 20 -12.75 -9.35 6.44
C TYR A 20 -12.18 -9.22 5.03
N LEU A 21 -13.04 -9.18 4.00
CA LEU A 21 -12.60 -9.01 2.62
C LEU A 21 -11.92 -7.65 2.39
N LEU A 22 -12.48 -6.58 2.98
CA LEU A 22 -11.88 -5.24 2.96
C LEU A 22 -10.56 -5.19 3.73
N PHE A 23 -10.50 -5.81 4.92
CA PHE A 23 -9.26 -5.93 5.69
C PHE A 23 -8.18 -6.69 4.91
N GLN A 24 -8.53 -7.82 4.30
CA GLN A 24 -7.60 -8.63 3.51
C GLN A 24 -7.05 -7.84 2.32
N TYR A 25 -7.92 -7.09 1.64
CA TYR A 25 -7.50 -6.22 0.54
C TYR A 25 -6.57 -5.10 1.01
N GLN A 26 -6.88 -4.41 2.11
CA GLN A 26 -6.00 -3.38 2.69
C GLN A 26 -4.65 -3.95 3.14
N SER A 27 -4.65 -5.14 3.73
CA SER A 27 -3.45 -5.88 4.11
C SER A 27 -2.56 -6.16 2.89
N GLU A 28 -3.15 -6.66 1.81
CA GLU A 28 -2.45 -6.96 0.55
C GLU A 28 -1.86 -5.70 -0.11
N LEU A 29 -2.64 -4.61 -0.16
CA LEU A 29 -2.16 -3.31 -0.65
C LEU A 29 -0.95 -2.82 0.19
N THR A 30 -1.02 -2.96 1.52
CA THR A 30 0.03 -2.49 2.43
C THR A 30 1.31 -3.33 2.30
N ARG A 31 1.16 -4.65 2.10
CA ARG A 31 2.26 -5.61 1.98
C ARG A 31 3.21 -5.25 0.82
N ARG A 32 2.66 -4.94 -0.36
CA ARG A 32 3.46 -4.60 -1.56
C ARG A 32 4.30 -3.33 -1.40
N HIS A 33 3.85 -2.38 -0.58
CA HIS A 33 4.58 -1.14 -0.32
C HIS A 33 5.56 -1.24 0.85
N ALA A 34 5.49 -2.30 1.67
CA ALA A 34 6.44 -2.53 2.76
C ALA A 34 7.77 -3.13 2.28
N GLU A 35 7.74 -3.94 1.22
CA GLU A 35 8.93 -4.61 0.65
C GLU A 35 10.04 -3.63 0.22
N PRO A 36 9.76 -2.54 -0.52
CA PRO A 36 10.81 -1.58 -0.89
C PRO A 36 11.49 -0.92 0.31
N THR A 37 10.75 -0.70 1.40
CA THR A 37 11.31 -0.14 2.64
C THR A 37 12.21 -1.15 3.35
N ARG A 38 11.78 -2.41 3.43
CA ARG A 38 12.57 -3.47 4.09
C ARG A 38 13.85 -3.75 3.32
N LEU A 39 13.77 -3.86 1.99
CA LEU A 39 14.92 -4.04 1.12
C LEU A 39 15.94 -2.91 1.25
N SER A 40 15.49 -1.64 1.23
CA SER A 40 16.38 -0.49 1.40
C SER A 40 17.10 -0.50 2.75
N ARG A 41 16.43 -0.91 3.84
CA ARG A 41 17.07 -1.06 5.16
C ARG A 41 18.13 -2.16 5.16
N THR A 42 17.84 -3.31 4.55
CA THR A 42 18.82 -4.40 4.42
C THR A 42 20.03 -3.97 3.62
N LYS A 43 19.84 -3.26 2.50
CA LYS A 43 20.95 -2.70 1.70
C LYS A 43 21.82 -1.76 2.53
N ILE A 44 21.21 -0.86 3.31
CA ILE A 44 21.95 0.03 4.22
C ILE A 44 22.78 -0.79 5.22
N HIS A 45 22.20 -1.81 5.84
CA HIS A 45 22.89 -2.66 6.81
C HIS A 45 24.09 -3.39 6.19
N ILE A 46 23.95 -3.89 4.97
CA ILE A 46 25.05 -4.53 4.23
C ILE A 46 26.17 -3.51 3.96
N ILE A 47 25.82 -2.32 3.47
CA ILE A 47 26.79 -1.23 3.22
C ILE A 47 27.54 -0.87 4.50
N ASP A 48 26.84 -0.74 5.63
CA ASP A 48 27.48 -0.46 6.93
C ASP A 48 28.50 -1.53 7.30
N GLY A 49 28.17 -2.80 7.05
CA GLY A 49 29.08 -3.92 7.27
C GLY A 49 30.30 -3.90 6.34
N LEU A 50 30.12 -3.57 5.07
CA LEU A 50 31.18 -3.48 4.07
C LEU A 50 32.14 -2.33 4.39
N VAL A 51 31.61 -1.11 4.55
CA VAL A 51 32.40 0.08 4.90
C VAL A 51 33.17 -0.12 6.20
N SER A 52 32.52 -0.67 7.24
CA SER A 52 33.20 -0.96 8.52
C SER A 52 34.30 -2.00 8.37
N ARG A 53 34.14 -2.97 7.47
CA ARG A 53 35.18 -3.96 7.17
C ARG A 53 36.35 -3.30 6.45
N THR A 54 36.09 -2.43 5.47
CA THR A 54 37.15 -1.68 4.76
C THR A 54 37.92 -0.78 5.71
N ILE A 55 37.24 -0.05 6.61
CA ILE A 55 37.89 0.80 7.62
C ILE A 55 38.80 -0.02 8.54
N ARG A 56 38.38 -1.21 8.96
CA ARG A 56 39.22 -2.10 9.79
C ARG A 56 40.48 -2.60 9.07
N HIS A 57 40.43 -2.76 7.75
CA HIS A 57 41.53 -3.29 6.94
C HIS A 57 42.21 -2.19 6.10
N MET A 58 42.19 -0.93 6.56
CA MET A 58 42.75 0.22 5.84
C MET A 58 44.20 0.02 5.36
N LYS A 59 45.03 -0.73 6.11
CA LYS A 59 46.43 -1.02 5.74
C LYS A 59 46.58 -1.84 4.45
N HIS A 60 45.56 -2.60 4.09
CA HIS A 60 45.52 -3.46 2.89
C HIS A 60 44.39 -3.05 1.93
N CYS A 61 43.82 -1.86 2.11
CA CYS A 61 42.75 -1.34 1.29
C CYS A 61 43.30 -0.90 -0.06
N SER A 62 42.76 -1.44 -1.15
CA SER A 62 43.14 -0.99 -2.50
C SER A 62 42.45 0.34 -2.84
N MET A 63 42.99 1.04 -3.84
CA MET A 63 42.33 2.25 -4.37
C MET A 63 40.94 1.96 -4.95
N GLU A 64 40.70 0.72 -5.43
CA GLU A 64 39.37 0.33 -5.92
C GLU A 64 38.38 0.12 -4.77
N ASP A 65 38.81 -0.47 -3.66
CA ASP A 65 37.97 -0.63 -2.47
C ASP A 65 37.56 0.73 -1.89
N LEU A 66 38.47 1.70 -1.90
CA LEU A 66 38.15 3.07 -1.48
C LEU A 66 37.12 3.74 -2.40
N LYS A 67 37.25 3.55 -3.72
CA LYS A 67 36.26 4.02 -4.69
C LYS A 67 34.92 3.32 -4.51
N ALA A 68 34.92 2.02 -4.26
CA ALA A 68 33.71 1.25 -3.96
C ALA A 68 33.01 1.76 -2.70
N CYS A 69 33.74 1.94 -1.60
CA CYS A 69 33.23 2.54 -0.37
C CYS A 69 32.59 3.92 -0.62
N LYS A 70 33.23 4.78 -1.43
CA LYS A 70 32.66 6.08 -1.79
C LYS A 70 31.32 5.92 -2.53
N ARG A 71 31.24 5.03 -3.52
CA ARG A 71 29.99 4.74 -4.25
C ARG A 71 28.90 4.23 -3.31
N GLU A 72 29.25 3.33 -2.41
CA GLU A 72 28.33 2.74 -1.44
C GLU A 72 27.80 3.78 -0.44
N LEU A 73 28.64 4.68 0.06
CA LEU A 73 28.22 5.77 0.95
C LEU A 73 27.23 6.73 0.26
N VAL A 74 27.49 7.09 -1.00
CA VAL A 74 26.55 7.90 -1.78
C VAL A 74 25.22 7.18 -1.97
N TYR A 75 25.26 5.89 -2.31
CA TYR A 75 24.05 5.09 -2.49
C TYR A 75 23.27 4.90 -1.18
N LYS A 76 23.96 4.76 -0.04
CA LYS A 76 23.35 4.72 1.29
C LYS A 76 22.50 5.96 1.56
N GLU A 77 23.02 7.15 1.27
CA GLU A 77 22.25 8.39 1.48
C GLU A 77 21.03 8.45 0.55
N GLN A 78 21.14 8.01 -0.71
CA GLN A 78 19.99 7.89 -1.60
C GLN A 78 18.90 6.95 -1.04
N LEU A 79 19.29 5.82 -0.43
CA LEU A 79 18.35 4.91 0.22
C LEU A 79 17.67 5.56 1.44
N ARG A 80 18.39 6.38 2.21
CA ARG A 80 17.81 7.14 3.34
C ARG A 80 16.78 8.15 2.87
N ASP A 81 17.06 8.86 1.78
CA ASP A 81 16.11 9.81 1.20
C ASP A 81 14.85 9.12 0.68
N GLN A 82 14.99 7.98 0.00
CA GLN A 82 13.84 7.17 -0.42
C GLN A 82 12.98 6.76 0.77
N LEU A 83 13.58 6.27 1.86
CA LEU A 83 12.85 5.91 3.08
C LEU A 83 12.14 7.11 3.72
N LYS A 84 12.80 8.28 3.77
CA LYS A 84 12.23 9.52 4.29
C LYS A 84 11.02 9.98 3.46
N ASN A 85 11.14 9.92 2.14
CA ASN A 85 10.08 10.30 1.20
C ASN A 85 8.89 9.35 1.27
N MET A 86 9.13 8.04 1.40
CA MET A 86 8.06 7.06 1.62
C MET A 86 7.32 7.30 2.94
N ARG A 87 8.05 7.60 4.02
CA ARG A 87 7.43 7.93 5.33
C ARG A 87 6.54 9.16 5.23
N ARG A 88 7.01 10.22 4.56
CA ARG A 88 6.22 11.46 4.33
C ARG A 88 4.94 11.19 3.53
N LYS A 89 5.03 10.43 2.43
CA LYS A 89 3.87 10.03 1.62
C LYS A 89 2.84 9.25 2.43
N ARG A 90 3.29 8.35 3.31
CA ARG A 90 2.39 7.56 4.18
C ARG A 90 1.67 8.45 5.21
N SER A 91 2.37 9.42 5.80
CA SER A 91 1.74 10.38 6.72
C SER A 91 0.75 11.31 6.03
N SER A 92 1.01 11.74 4.79
CA SER A 92 0.07 12.59 4.04
C SER A 92 -1.20 11.85 3.63
N SER A 93 -1.10 10.56 3.23
CA SER A 93 -2.28 9.74 2.92
C SER A 93 -3.16 9.47 4.16
N ALA A 94 -2.58 9.38 5.35
CA ALA A 94 -3.35 9.19 6.60
C ALA A 94 -4.18 10.42 6.99
N ASN A 95 -3.72 11.63 6.65
CA ASN A 95 -4.47 12.87 6.93
C ASN A 95 -5.69 13.06 6.02
N ASN A 96 -5.68 12.49 4.80
CA ASN A 96 -6.82 12.60 3.88
C ASN A 96 -8.04 11.78 4.35
N ILE A 97 -7.81 10.66 5.05
CA ILE A 97 -8.88 9.77 5.55
C ILE A 97 -9.69 10.44 6.69
N LYS A 98 -9.07 11.30 7.50
CA LYS A 98 -9.75 11.95 8.64
C LYS A 98 -10.76 13.03 8.24
N VAL A 99 -10.69 13.56 7.03
CA VAL A 99 -11.63 14.61 6.56
C VAL A 99 -12.99 14.02 6.15
N SER A 100 -13.08 12.73 5.83
CA SER A 100 -14.34 12.10 5.38
C SER A 100 -15.21 11.52 6.50
N ALA A 101 -14.81 11.62 7.77
CA ALA A 101 -15.51 11.00 8.90
C ALA A 101 -16.49 11.94 9.65
N ASN A 102 -16.62 13.21 9.24
CA ASN A 102 -17.40 14.22 9.99
C ASN A 102 -18.76 14.59 9.37
N THR A 103 -19.39 13.72 8.56
CA THR A 103 -20.78 13.93 8.12
C THR A 103 -21.70 12.85 8.68
N SER A 104 -22.11 13.05 9.93
CA SER A 104 -23.31 12.48 10.55
C SER A 104 -23.97 13.62 11.33
N GLY A 105 -25.23 14.03 11.14
CA GLY A 105 -26.37 13.42 10.45
C GLY A 105 -27.49 14.46 10.23
N PRO A 106 -28.77 14.08 10.25
CA PRO A 106 -29.78 14.47 9.25
C PRO A 106 -30.63 15.68 9.65
N VAL A 107 -31.13 16.41 8.65
CA VAL A 107 -32.32 17.25 8.80
C VAL A 107 -33.24 17.02 7.60
N VAL A 108 -34.39 16.43 7.90
CA VAL A 108 -35.54 16.28 7.01
C VAL A 108 -36.03 17.67 6.64
N SER A 109 -36.12 17.99 5.35
CA SER A 109 -36.93 19.12 4.90
C SER A 109 -37.58 18.79 3.56
N VAL A 110 -38.90 18.73 3.61
CA VAL A 110 -39.80 18.32 2.53
C VAL A 110 -39.83 19.42 1.46
N LYS A 111 -39.40 19.09 0.23
CA LYS A 111 -39.77 19.85 -0.97
C LYS A 111 -39.79 18.89 -2.15
N ALA A 112 -40.96 18.70 -2.75
CA ALA A 112 -41.11 17.94 -3.99
C ALA A 112 -40.67 18.80 -5.19
N PRO A 113 -39.90 18.23 -6.13
CA PRO A 113 -39.99 18.68 -7.52
C PRO A 113 -39.87 17.56 -8.56
N GLY A 114 -40.76 17.61 -9.56
CA GLY A 114 -40.43 17.34 -10.96
C GLY A 114 -40.21 15.89 -11.40
N THR A 115 -41.09 15.41 -12.28
CA THR A 115 -40.91 14.22 -13.12
C THR A 115 -39.51 14.13 -13.75
N PRO A 116 -38.91 12.93 -13.86
CA PRO A 116 -37.59 12.73 -14.45
C PRO A 116 -37.64 12.83 -15.99
N PRO A 117 -36.68 13.50 -16.65
CA PRO A 117 -36.58 13.46 -18.11
C PRO A 117 -35.99 12.13 -18.60
N LYS A 118 -36.53 11.62 -19.70
CA LYS A 118 -36.04 10.45 -20.45
C LYS A 118 -34.62 10.70 -20.99
N PRO A 119 -33.65 9.79 -20.81
CA PRO A 119 -32.43 9.80 -21.60
C PRO A 119 -32.66 9.14 -22.98
N LEU A 120 -32.39 9.93 -24.01
CA LEU A 120 -32.32 9.53 -25.41
C LEU A 120 -31.14 8.57 -25.63
N SER A 121 -31.36 7.52 -26.42
CA SER A 121 -30.40 6.48 -26.80
C SER A 121 -29.24 7.04 -27.64
N THR A 122 -27.99 6.71 -27.26
CA THR A 122 -26.89 6.48 -28.22
C THR A 122 -26.00 5.34 -27.73
N ARG A 123 -26.11 4.20 -28.41
CA ARG A 123 -25.13 3.09 -28.43
C ARG A 123 -23.75 3.62 -28.81
N GLN A 124 -22.72 3.30 -28.04
CA GLN A 124 -21.47 2.70 -28.54
C GLN A 124 -20.81 1.89 -27.40
N PHE A 125 -20.93 0.56 -27.47
CA PHE A 125 -20.12 -0.34 -26.66
C PHE A 125 -18.71 -0.36 -27.24
N SER A 126 -17.75 0.29 -26.58
CA SER A 126 -16.34 0.00 -26.83
C SER A 126 -16.02 -1.35 -26.19
N LYS A 127 -15.65 -2.31 -27.04
CA LYS A 127 -15.16 -3.63 -26.64
C LYS A 127 -13.92 -3.46 -25.76
N MET A 128 -14.06 -3.66 -24.45
CA MET A 128 -12.90 -3.88 -23.59
C MET A 128 -12.53 -5.37 -23.69
N ASN A 129 -11.56 -5.68 -24.56
CA ASN A 129 -10.97 -7.01 -24.61
C ASN A 129 -10.13 -7.22 -23.35
N MET A 130 -10.67 -7.95 -22.38
CA MET A 130 -9.88 -8.52 -21.29
C MET A 130 -9.10 -9.72 -21.81
N PHE A 131 -7.87 -9.49 -22.28
CA PHE A 131 -6.88 -10.57 -22.41
C PHE A 131 -5.98 -10.54 -21.17
N GLY A 132 -6.20 -11.51 -20.27
CA GLY A 132 -5.21 -11.94 -19.29
C GLY A 132 -4.58 -13.25 -19.79
N PRO A 133 -3.29 -13.52 -19.53
CA PRO A 133 -2.67 -14.78 -19.94
C PRO A 133 -3.32 -15.94 -19.18
N GLU A 134 -3.94 -16.86 -19.91
CA GLU A 134 -4.36 -18.17 -19.42
C GLU A 134 -3.09 -18.96 -19.03
N ILE A 135 -2.84 -19.04 -17.72
CA ILE A 135 -1.85 -19.95 -17.15
C ILE A 135 -2.51 -21.27 -16.82
N PHE A 136 -2.93 -22.08 -17.81
CA PHE A 136 -3.10 -23.53 -17.66
C PHE A 136 -3.22 -24.19 -19.05
N VAL A 137 -2.11 -24.70 -19.58
CA VAL A 137 -1.97 -26.08 -20.09
C VAL A 137 -0.52 -26.51 -19.86
#